data_AF-A0A7S1MID5-F1
#
_entry.id   AF-A0A7S1MID5-F1
#
_cell.length_a   1.000
_cell.length_b   1.000
_cell.length_c   1.000
_cell.angle_alpha   90.00
_cell.angle_beta   90.00
_cell.angle_gamma   90.00
#
_symmetry.space_group_name_H-M   'P 1'
#
loop_
_entity.id
_entity.type
_entity.pdbx_description
1 polymer ?
#
loop_
_entity_poly.entity_id
_entity_poly.type
_entity_poly.pdbx_seq_one_letter_code
_entity_poly.pdbx_strand_id
1 'polypeptide(L)'
;MPMGMPQGMPQGMPMAQALVQRPPMGKGKERGQRQGDWLCSQCGNMNFADRAFCNMRKCSAPRQLTDWVCSCGNTNYADRAVCNMRRCGLPRNDVHPDALALLASRGLGKGGGKVAMPPIVDFGIAS
;
A
#
# COMPACT_ATOMS: atom_id res chain seq x y z
N MET A 1 13.12 34.39 53.32
CA MET A 1 14.49 34.11 52.83
C MET A 1 14.53 34.37 51.33
N PRO A 2 15.14 35.47 50.82
CA PRO A 2 15.32 35.68 49.39
C PRO A 2 16.74 35.28 48.95
N MET A 3 16.86 34.23 48.13
CA MET A 3 18.07 33.95 47.35
C MET A 3 17.63 34.17 45.89
N GLY A 4 18.08 35.17 45.16
CA GLY A 4 19.48 35.52 44.93
C GLY A 4 19.90 34.89 43.58
N MET A 5 19.45 35.45 42.47
CA MET A 5 20.12 35.28 41.16
C MET A 5 21.41 36.13 41.20
N PRO A 6 22.51 35.72 40.54
CA PRO A 6 22.81 36.41 39.28
C PRO A 6 23.63 35.60 38.22
N GLN A 7 23.47 36.03 36.96
CA GLN A 7 24.48 36.34 35.91
C GLN A 7 25.57 35.29 35.59
N GLY A 8 25.93 34.95 34.34
CA GLY A 8 25.66 35.44 32.99
C GLY A 8 26.77 34.94 32.05
N MET A 9 26.62 35.26 30.75
CA MET A 9 27.66 35.27 29.69
C MET A 9 28.01 33.93 28.98
N PRO A 10 28.71 33.93 27.82
CA PRO A 10 28.46 34.69 26.58
C PRO A 10 28.71 33.87 25.27
N GLN A 11 28.63 34.57 24.13
CA GLN A 11 29.32 34.36 22.83
C GLN A 11 28.59 33.58 21.73
N GLY A 12 28.36 34.30 20.62
CA GLY A 12 27.93 33.75 19.34
C GLY A 12 29.06 33.00 18.62
N MET A 13 28.64 32.17 17.66
CA MET A 13 29.47 31.51 16.68
C MET A 13 28.73 31.47 15.32
N PRO A 14 29.47 31.34 14.20
CA PRO A 14 29.27 32.20 13.03
C PRO A 14 28.81 31.48 11.73
N MET A 15 28.51 32.35 10.75
CA MET A 15 28.35 32.25 9.29
C MET A 15 28.09 30.89 8.58
N ALA A 16 27.03 30.91 7.76
CA ALA A 16 26.96 30.50 6.35
C ALA A 16 27.61 29.17 5.93
N GLN A 17 26.77 28.17 5.62
CA GLN A 17 27.04 27.24 4.53
C GLN A 17 25.76 26.94 3.73
N ALA A 18 25.89 27.07 2.42
CA ALA A 18 24.86 26.79 1.43
C ALA A 18 24.47 25.31 1.44
N LEU A 19 23.19 25.05 1.65
CA LEU A 19 22.53 23.89 1.04
C LEU A 19 21.42 24.43 0.18
N VAL A 20 21.61 24.30 -1.13
CA VAL A 20 20.57 24.37 -2.16
C VAL A 20 19.53 23.32 -1.78
N GLN A 21 18.56 23.72 -0.98
CA GLN A 21 17.38 22.91 -0.70
C GLN A 21 16.53 23.01 -1.95
N ARG A 22 16.73 22.05 -2.86
CA ARG A 22 15.78 21.76 -3.92
C ARG A 22 14.41 21.65 -3.23
N PRO A 23 13.40 22.47 -3.59
CA PRO A 23 12.10 22.33 -2.98
C PRO A 23 11.61 20.90 -3.22
N PRO A 24 11.05 20.20 -2.22
CA PRO A 24 10.44 18.91 -2.45
C PRO A 24 9.35 19.08 -3.50
N MET A 25 9.56 18.44 -4.64
CA MET A 25 8.56 18.33 -5.69
C MET A 25 7.43 17.45 -5.14
N GLY A 26 6.42 18.08 -4.56
CA GLY A 26 5.43 17.36 -3.77
C GLY A 26 4.20 18.18 -3.43
N LYS A 27 3.54 18.75 -4.43
CA LYS A 27 2.13 19.14 -4.32
C LYS A 27 1.34 18.61 -5.52
N GLY A 28 1.37 17.29 -5.68
CA GLY A 28 0.25 16.62 -6.30
C GLY A 28 -0.93 16.81 -5.36
N LYS A 29 -1.98 17.50 -5.80
CA LYS A 29 -3.26 17.58 -5.09
C LYS A 29 -3.56 16.22 -4.48
N GLU A 30 -3.71 16.17 -3.17
CA GLU A 30 -4.36 15.08 -2.46
C GLU A 30 -5.79 14.97 -3.00
N ARG A 31 -5.95 14.44 -4.21
CA ARG A 31 -7.18 13.81 -4.63
C ARG A 31 -7.22 12.59 -3.72
N GLY A 32 -7.88 12.77 -2.57
CA GLY A 32 -7.86 11.85 -1.46
C GLY A 32 -7.90 10.43 -1.97
N GLN A 33 -6.90 9.63 -1.59
CA GLN A 33 -6.93 8.20 -1.85
C GLN A 33 -8.28 7.71 -1.32
N ARG A 34 -9.13 7.20 -2.22
CA ARG A 34 -10.41 6.66 -1.79
C ARG A 34 -10.09 5.40 -1.00
N GLN A 35 -10.88 5.13 0.04
CA GLN A 35 -10.68 3.93 0.85
C GLN A 35 -10.69 2.70 -0.07
N GLY A 36 -9.59 1.93 -0.04
CA GLY A 36 -9.41 0.74 -0.88
C GLY A 36 -8.60 0.93 -2.16
N ASP A 37 -8.30 2.17 -2.58
CA ASP A 37 -7.32 2.41 -3.67
C ASP A 37 -5.96 1.82 -3.27
N TRP A 38 -5.25 1.21 -4.22
CA TRP A 38 -4.05 0.42 -3.92
C TRP A 38 -2.88 0.74 -4.85
N LEU A 39 -1.69 0.82 -4.25
CA LEU A 39 -0.45 1.09 -4.97
C LEU A 39 0.10 -0.23 -5.52
N CYS A 40 0.39 -0.27 -6.81
CA CYS A 40 0.99 -1.45 -7.41
C CYS A 40 2.46 -1.59 -6.99
N SER A 41 2.78 -2.64 -6.25
CA SER A 41 4.14 -2.91 -5.76
C SER A 41 5.16 -3.25 -6.86
N GLN A 42 4.72 -3.46 -8.11
CA GLN A 42 5.59 -3.74 -9.25
C GLN A 42 6.00 -2.49 -10.03
N CYS A 43 5.13 -1.48 -10.11
CA CYS A 43 5.39 -0.29 -10.95
C CYS A 43 5.07 1.06 -10.28
N GLY A 44 4.55 1.05 -9.06
CA GLY A 44 4.16 2.26 -8.33
C GLY A 44 2.91 2.95 -8.86
N ASN A 45 2.16 2.36 -9.80
CA ASN A 45 0.92 2.95 -10.27
C ASN A 45 -0.18 2.87 -9.20
N MET A 46 -0.87 3.99 -8.96
CA MET A 46 -2.07 4.03 -8.12
C MET A 46 -3.27 3.48 -8.89
N ASN A 47 -3.93 2.47 -8.34
CA ASN A 47 -5.11 1.83 -8.94
C ASN A 47 -6.36 2.06 -8.10
N PHE A 48 -7.51 1.99 -8.77
CA PHE A 48 -8.81 2.08 -8.12
C PHE A 48 -9.14 0.81 -7.33
N ALA A 49 -9.89 0.99 -6.23
CA ALA A 49 -10.23 -0.06 -5.27
C ALA A 49 -10.91 -1.30 -5.86
N ASP A 50 -11.71 -1.11 -6.92
CA ASP A 50 -12.47 -2.13 -7.64
C ASP A 50 -11.59 -2.99 -8.57
N ARG A 51 -10.31 -2.64 -8.76
CA ARG A 51 -9.43 -3.35 -9.68
C ARG A 51 -8.68 -4.49 -9.02
N ALA A 52 -8.79 -5.67 -9.63
CA ALA A 52 -7.97 -6.83 -9.34
C ALA A 52 -6.53 -6.71 -9.90
N PHE A 53 -6.34 -6.01 -11.01
CA PHE A 53 -5.07 -5.90 -11.71
C PHE A 53 -4.68 -4.45 -11.94
N CYS A 54 -3.38 -4.21 -12.00
CA CYS A 54 -2.82 -2.91 -12.29
C CYS A 54 -3.31 -2.42 -13.66
N ASN A 55 -3.81 -1.19 -13.74
CA ASN A 55 -4.27 -0.54 -14.97
C ASN A 55 -3.12 -0.25 -15.95
N MET A 56 -1.87 -0.27 -15.49
CA MET A 56 -0.72 -0.02 -16.33
C MET A 56 -0.52 -1.18 -17.30
N ARG A 57 -0.68 -0.93 -18.61
CA ARG A 57 -0.64 -1.96 -19.67
C ARG A 57 0.62 -2.82 -19.65
N LYS A 58 1.78 -2.19 -19.37
CA LYS A 58 3.08 -2.88 -19.29
C LYS A 58 3.29 -3.66 -17.99
N CYS A 59 2.38 -3.54 -17.03
CA CYS A 59 2.50 -4.18 -15.72
C CYS A 59 1.45 -5.26 -15.55
N SER A 60 0.16 -4.89 -15.56
CA SER A 60 -0.97 -5.80 -15.34
C SER A 60 -0.85 -6.70 -14.10
N ALA A 61 0.04 -6.33 -13.16
CA ALA A 61 0.32 -7.14 -11.98
C ALA A 61 -0.93 -7.21 -11.08
N PRO A 62 -1.15 -8.35 -10.42
CA PRO A 62 -2.26 -8.48 -9.49
C PRO A 62 -2.11 -7.55 -8.29
N ARG A 63 -3.25 -7.14 -7.74
CA ARG A 63 -3.33 -6.54 -6.41
C ARG A 63 -2.80 -7.53 -5.38
N GLN A 64 -1.98 -7.04 -4.46
CA GLN A 64 -1.51 -7.82 -3.33
C GLN A 64 -2.62 -7.89 -2.29
N LEU A 65 -3.04 -9.11 -1.96
CA LEU A 65 -3.94 -9.35 -0.84
C LEU A 65 -3.10 -9.45 0.43
N THR A 66 -3.47 -8.65 1.43
CA THR A 66 -2.92 -8.72 2.78
C THR A 66 -3.96 -9.31 3.73
N ASP A 67 -3.53 -9.61 4.95
CA ASP A 67 -4.44 -9.92 6.05
C ASP A 67 -5.45 -8.80 6.23
N TRP A 68 -6.67 -9.16 6.63
CA TRP A 68 -7.80 -8.25 6.71
C TRP A 68 -8.52 -8.37 8.05
N VAL A 69 -9.06 -7.25 8.51
CA VAL A 69 -9.83 -7.18 9.76
C VAL A 69 -11.31 -7.23 9.40
N CYS A 70 -12.00 -8.23 9.92
CA CYS A 70 -13.45 -8.35 9.76
C CYS A 70 -14.17 -7.25 10.56
N SER A 71 -15.38 -6.86 10.15
CA SER A 71 -16.23 -5.95 10.93
C SER A 71 -16.52 -6.41 12.36
N CYS A 72 -16.34 -7.70 12.66
CA CYS A 72 -16.45 -8.24 14.03
C CYS A 72 -15.17 -8.05 14.88
N GLY A 73 -14.12 -7.45 14.33
CA GLY A 73 -12.83 -7.20 14.98
C GLY A 73 -11.79 -8.31 14.82
N ASN A 74 -12.15 -9.47 14.27
CA ASN A 74 -11.20 -10.58 14.08
C ASN A 74 -10.34 -10.40 12.83
N THR A 75 -9.03 -10.60 12.97
CA THR A 75 -8.07 -10.61 11.85
C THR A 75 -8.06 -11.97 11.16
N ASN A 76 -8.11 -11.95 9.84
CA ASN A 76 -8.07 -13.13 8.98
C ASN A 76 -6.88 -13.04 8.03
N TYR A 77 -6.35 -14.20 7.65
CA TYR A 77 -5.31 -14.29 6.63
C TYR A 77 -5.80 -13.85 5.26
N ALA A 78 -4.87 -13.32 4.45
CA ALA A 78 -5.13 -12.80 3.11
C ALA A 78 -5.87 -13.76 2.16
N ASP A 79 -5.70 -15.07 2.35
CA ASP A 79 -6.31 -16.14 1.57
C ASP A 79 -7.76 -16.45 1.96
N ARG A 80 -8.23 -15.93 3.09
CA ARG A 80 -9.60 -16.14 3.52
C ARG A 80 -10.54 -15.13 2.91
N ALA A 81 -11.54 -15.64 2.19
CA ALA A 81 -12.67 -14.84 1.70
C ALA A 81 -13.75 -14.59 2.78
N VAL A 82 -13.74 -15.37 3.87
CA VAL A 82 -14.74 -15.36 4.93
C VAL A 82 -14.05 -15.39 6.29
N CYS A 83 -14.63 -14.69 7.27
CA CYS A 83 -14.10 -14.66 8.63
C CYS A 83 -14.11 -16.07 9.26
N ASN A 84 -12.97 -16.50 9.80
CA ASN A 84 -12.81 -17.83 10.41
C ASN A 84 -13.49 -18.00 11.77
N MET A 85 -13.99 -16.92 12.38
CA MET A 85 -14.64 -16.96 13.67
C MET A 85 -16.00 -17.67 13.54
N ARG A 86 -16.19 -18.78 14.27
CA ARG A 86 -17.40 -19.62 14.17
C ARG A 86 -18.72 -18.86 14.41
N ARG A 87 -18.68 -17.81 15.23
CA ARG A 87 -19.85 -16.95 15.52
C ARG A 87 -20.03 -15.78 14.54
N CYS A 88 -19.18 -15.65 13.54
CA CYS A 88 -19.22 -14.54 12.58
C CYS A 88 -19.44 -15.03 11.14
N GLY A 89 -18.41 -15.54 10.46
CA GLY A 89 -18.53 -15.96 9.07
C GLY A 89 -18.88 -14.84 8.07
N LEU A 90 -18.67 -13.57 8.42
CA LEU A 90 -18.90 -12.46 7.48
C LEU A 90 -17.88 -12.51 6.32
N PRO A 91 -18.27 -12.10 5.10
CA PRO A 91 -17.37 -12.02 3.97
C PRO A 91 -16.33 -10.91 4.15
N ARG A 92 -15.21 -11.07 3.46
CA ARG A 92 -14.17 -10.04 3.31
C ARG A 92 -14.76 -8.76 2.71
N ASN A 93 -14.42 -7.60 3.27
CA ASN A 93 -15.05 -6.31 2.96
C ASN A 93 -14.08 -5.19 2.53
N ASP A 94 -12.77 -5.40 2.60
CA ASP A 94 -11.72 -4.44 2.22
C ASP A 94 -11.38 -4.46 0.72
N VAL A 95 -11.84 -5.49 0.00
CA VAL A 95 -11.66 -5.66 -1.44
C VAL A 95 -13.03 -5.89 -2.08
N HIS A 96 -13.27 -5.26 -3.23
CA HIS A 96 -14.51 -5.49 -4.00
C HIS A 96 -14.67 -6.98 -4.32
N PRO A 97 -15.86 -7.58 -4.15
CA PRO A 97 -16.08 -9.02 -4.33
C PRO A 97 -15.68 -9.51 -5.72
N ASP A 98 -15.97 -8.76 -6.78
CA ASP A 98 -15.57 -9.13 -8.15
C ASP A 98 -14.04 -9.13 -8.31
N ALA A 99 -13.35 -8.17 -7.70
CA ALA A 99 -11.90 -8.13 -7.74
C ALA A 99 -11.29 -9.33 -7.00
N LEU A 100 -11.87 -9.70 -5.85
CA LEU A 100 -11.47 -10.87 -5.09
C LEU A 100 -11.70 -12.16 -5.87
N ALA A 101 -12.86 -12.30 -6.54
CA ALA A 101 -13.17 -13.46 -7.37
C ALA A 101 -12.20 -13.61 -8.54
N LEU A 102 -11.82 -12.49 -9.19
CA LEU A 102 -10.83 -12.48 -10.27
C LEU A 102 -9.40 -12.81 -9.80
N LEU A 103 -9.05 -12.45 -8.57
CA LEU A 103 -7.76 -12.84 -7.98
C LEU A 103 -7.76 -14.32 -7.61
N ALA A 104 -8.84 -14.79 -6.99
CA ALA A 104 -9.02 -16.19 -6.61
C ALA A 104 -9.02 -17.13 -7.83
N SER A 105 -9.63 -16.74 -8.95
CA SER A 105 -9.61 -17.52 -10.20
C SER A 105 -8.22 -17.66 -10.80
N ARG A 106 -7.31 -16.71 -10.51
CA ARG A 106 -5.88 -16.78 -10.86
C ARG A 106 -5.03 -17.46 -9.78
N GLY A 107 -5.63 -18.04 -8.74
CA GLY A 107 -4.93 -18.71 -7.66
C GLY A 107 -4.22 -17.78 -6.68
N LEU A 108 -4.49 -16.47 -6.75
CA LEU A 108 -3.87 -15.46 -5.91
C LEU A 108 -4.70 -15.28 -4.64
N GLY A 109 -4.16 -15.74 -3.52
CA GLY A 109 -4.90 -15.87 -2.26
C GLY A 109 -4.87 -17.30 -1.71
N LYS A 110 -3.77 -18.04 -1.89
CA LYS A 110 -3.44 -19.20 -1.06
C LYS A 110 -2.18 -18.85 -0.28
N GLY A 111 -2.24 -18.89 1.04
CA GLY A 111 -1.13 -18.50 1.91
C GLY A 111 0.18 -19.23 1.56
N GLY A 112 1.29 -18.48 1.63
CA GLY A 112 2.65 -18.99 1.85
C GLY A 112 3.23 -19.92 0.78
N GLY A 113 3.95 -19.35 -0.19
CA GLY A 113 4.95 -20.10 -0.96
C GLY A 113 5.18 -19.58 -2.37
N LYS A 114 6.30 -18.88 -2.56
CA LYS A 114 7.03 -18.67 -3.84
C LYS A 114 6.13 -18.37 -5.05
N VAL A 115 6.02 -17.09 -5.40
CA VAL A 115 5.58 -16.67 -6.74
C VAL A 115 6.51 -17.27 -7.81
N ALA A 116 6.11 -18.38 -8.41
CA ALA A 116 6.54 -18.66 -9.77
C ALA A 116 5.64 -17.81 -10.66
N MET A 117 6.12 -16.60 -11.02
CA MET A 117 5.61 -15.92 -12.20
C MET A 117 5.69 -16.92 -13.36
N PRO A 118 4.61 -17.22 -14.09
CA PRO A 118 4.78 -17.83 -15.40
C PRO A 118 5.63 -16.86 -16.24
N PRO A 119 6.59 -17.33 -17.04
CA PRO A 119 7.29 -16.45 -17.96
C PRO A 119 6.22 -15.75 -18.81
N ILE A 120 6.32 -14.43 -18.85
CA ILE A 120 5.72 -13.60 -19.90
C ILE A 120 6.05 -14.30 -21.22
N VAL A 121 5.09 -15.02 -21.77
CA VAL A 121 5.20 -15.49 -23.15
C VAL A 121 5.12 -14.22 -23.99
N ASP A 122 6.27 -13.83 -24.52
CA ASP A 122 6.39 -12.86 -25.60
C ASP A 122 5.41 -13.30 -26.69
N PHE A 123 4.29 -12.58 -26.81
CA PHE A 123 3.53 -12.59 -28.05
C PHE A 123 4.39 -11.87 -29.08
N GLY A 124 5.31 -12.64 -29.65
CA GLY A 124 6.07 -12.26 -30.82
C GLY A 124 5.13 -11.77 -31.89
N ILE A 125 5.44 -10.56 -32.37
CA ILE A 125 5.05 -10.08 -33.69
C ILE A 125 5.48 -11.14 -34.69
N ALA A 126 4.51 -11.85 -35.27
CA ALA A 126 4.68 -12.45 -36.58
C ALA A 126 4.19 -11.41 -37.59
N SER A 127 5.13 -10.97 -38.43
CA SER A 127 4.94 -10.11 -39.60
C SER A 127 3.93 -10.66 -40.60
#